data_AF-A0A534HHL9-F1
#
_entry.id   AF-A0A534HHL9-F1
#
_cell.length_a   1.000
_cell.length_b   1.000
_cell.length_c   1.000
_cell.angle_alpha   90.00
_cell.angle_beta   90.00
_cell.angle_gamma   90.00
#
_symmetry.space_group_name_H-M   'P 1'
#
loop_
_entity.id
_entity.type
_entity.pdbx_description
1 polymer ?
#
loop_
_entity_poly.entity_id
_entity_poly.type
_entity_poly.pdbx_seq_one_letter_code
_entity_poly.pdbx_strand_id
1 'polypeptide(L)'
;MSAQRTLALRVATLGVLGVFIVVGHAHTLECPASIPVQQSVATATVAPWAAYDRKEGPAYNFYGVAFSDGPPPNRVFLTPSKTVQSKDAKQEIYDFKSARITDVWLLCLYRDTSIALSKKIEPAVARCRVSYDSSTQFRTVKMIDCD
;
A
#
# COMPACT_ATOMS: atom_id res chain seq x y z
N MET A 1 -13.04 -79.77 -24.45
CA MET A 1 -13.41 -78.58 -25.25
C MET A 1 -13.76 -77.45 -24.28
N SER A 2 -13.41 -76.22 -24.67
CA SER A 2 -13.05 -75.06 -23.83
C SER A 2 -13.96 -74.66 -22.67
N ALA A 3 -13.30 -74.29 -21.57
CA ALA A 3 -13.85 -73.51 -20.47
C ALA A 3 -13.99 -72.02 -20.86
N GLN A 4 -15.15 -71.46 -20.59
CA GLN A 4 -15.54 -70.08 -20.88
C GLN A 4 -15.05 -69.17 -19.73
N ARG A 5 -14.07 -68.31 -20.01
CA ARG A 5 -13.57 -67.31 -19.05
C ARG A 5 -14.20 -65.95 -19.34
N THR A 6 -15.14 -65.55 -18.49
CA THR A 6 -15.69 -64.20 -18.40
C THR A 6 -14.57 -63.25 -17.95
N LEU A 7 -14.11 -62.35 -18.83
CA LEU A 7 -13.26 -61.22 -18.42
C LEU A 7 -14.16 -60.07 -17.98
N ALA A 8 -14.03 -59.65 -16.73
CA ALA A 8 -14.62 -58.44 -16.19
C ALA A 8 -13.51 -57.49 -15.72
N LEU A 9 -13.68 -56.20 -16.09
CA LEU A 9 -13.15 -54.98 -15.45
C LEU A 9 -11.62 -54.76 -15.51
N ARG A 10 -11.09 -53.55 -15.73
CA ARG A 10 -11.39 -52.28 -15.05
C ARG A 10 -11.06 -51.08 -15.95
N VAL A 11 -12.00 -50.14 -16.10
CA VAL A 11 -11.72 -48.81 -16.65
C VAL A 11 -11.08 -47.99 -15.53
N ALA A 12 -9.79 -47.68 -15.67
CA ALA A 12 -9.09 -46.77 -14.77
C ALA A 12 -9.39 -45.33 -15.23
N THR A 13 -10.36 -44.67 -14.57
CA THR A 13 -10.57 -43.23 -14.70
C THR A 13 -9.42 -42.50 -14.00
N LEU A 14 -8.45 -42.00 -14.77
CA LEU A 14 -7.47 -41.03 -14.29
C LEU A 14 -8.20 -39.72 -13.95
N GLY A 15 -8.34 -39.44 -12.66
CA GLY A 15 -8.80 -38.14 -12.18
C GLY A 15 -7.76 -37.06 -12.45
N VAL A 16 -8.06 -36.15 -13.37
CA VAL A 16 -7.26 -34.94 -13.59
C VAL A 16 -7.49 -34.01 -12.39
N LEU A 17 -6.54 -33.97 -11.45
CA LEU A 17 -6.54 -32.99 -10.37
C LEU A 17 -6.24 -31.61 -10.99
N GLY A 18 -7.28 -30.81 -11.23
CA GLY A 18 -7.14 -29.42 -11.64
C GLY A 18 -6.52 -28.59 -10.52
N VAL A 19 -5.25 -28.22 -10.68
CA VAL A 19 -4.58 -27.25 -9.80
C VAL A 19 -5.09 -25.86 -10.18
N PHE A 20 -6.03 -25.32 -9.40
CA PHE A 20 -6.42 -23.92 -9.52
C PHE A 20 -5.34 -23.04 -8.89
N ILE A 21 -4.47 -22.47 -9.73
CA ILE A 21 -3.51 -21.45 -9.29
C ILE A 21 -4.30 -20.15 -9.09
N VAL A 22 -4.56 -19.78 -7.84
CA VAL A 22 -5.15 -18.48 -7.50
C VAL A 22 -4.05 -17.43 -7.66
N VAL A 23 -4.05 -16.72 -8.78
CA VAL A 23 -3.20 -15.54 -8.98
C VAL A 23 -3.87 -14.36 -8.28
N GLY A 24 -3.38 -14.00 -7.10
CA GLY A 24 -3.76 -12.75 -6.43
C GLY A 24 -3.36 -11.56 -7.31
N HIS A 25 -4.33 -10.80 -7.79
CA HIS A 25 -4.06 -9.59 -8.58
C HIS A 25 -3.65 -8.48 -7.63
N ALA A 26 -2.34 -8.21 -7.57
CA ALA A 26 -1.87 -6.99 -6.95
C ALA A 26 -2.38 -5.79 -7.76
N HIS A 27 -3.03 -4.84 -7.11
CA HIS A 27 -3.42 -3.57 -7.72
C HIS A 27 -2.57 -2.44 -7.15
N THR A 28 -2.12 -1.57 -8.04
CA THR A 28 -1.27 -0.42 -7.68
C THR A 28 -2.15 0.72 -7.20
N LEU A 29 -1.79 1.30 -6.05
CA LEU A 29 -2.43 2.49 -5.49
C LEU A 29 -1.63 3.74 -5.85
N GLU A 30 -2.34 4.75 -6.33
CA GLU A 30 -1.74 6.03 -6.71
C GLU A 30 -2.05 7.12 -5.70
N CYS A 31 -1.00 7.89 -5.36
CA CYS A 31 -1.09 9.15 -4.64
C CYS A 31 -0.87 10.29 -5.64
N PRO A 32 -1.63 11.40 -5.57
CA PRO A 32 -1.35 12.57 -6.38
C PRO A 32 0.10 13.00 -6.23
N ALA A 33 0.83 13.16 -7.33
CA ALA A 33 2.26 13.48 -7.31
C ALA A 33 2.55 14.80 -6.60
N SER A 34 1.61 15.74 -6.64
CA SER A 34 1.66 16.97 -5.87
C SER A 34 0.26 17.45 -5.52
N ILE A 35 0.15 18.32 -4.50
CA ILE A 35 -1.11 18.93 -4.07
C ILE A 35 -0.97 20.45 -3.92
N PRO A 36 -1.99 21.23 -4.32
CA PRO A 36 -2.07 22.63 -3.96
C PRO A 36 -2.45 22.77 -2.48
N VAL A 37 -1.74 23.62 -1.74
CA VAL A 37 -2.06 23.94 -0.34
C VAL A 37 -1.91 25.43 -0.14
N GLN A 38 -2.90 26.04 0.50
CA GLN A 38 -2.81 27.41 0.99
C GLN A 38 -2.57 27.38 2.50
N GLN A 39 -1.48 27.99 2.97
CA GLN A 39 -1.17 28.10 4.39
C GLN A 39 -1.06 29.58 4.78
N SER A 40 -1.43 29.91 6.01
CA SER A 40 -1.31 31.25 6.55
C SER A 40 -0.92 31.20 8.02
N VAL A 41 -0.25 32.24 8.49
CA VAL A 41 0.11 32.42 9.90
C VAL A 41 -0.80 33.49 10.48
N ALA A 42 -1.28 33.27 11.70
CA ALA A 42 -1.97 34.30 12.48
C ALA A 42 -0.96 35.36 12.93
N THR A 43 -0.51 36.24 12.03
CA THR A 43 0.60 37.18 12.24
C THR A 43 0.42 38.10 13.44
N ALA A 44 -0.82 38.41 13.83
CA ALA A 44 -1.13 39.20 15.03
C ALA A 44 -0.57 38.59 16.32
N THR A 45 -0.39 37.27 16.40
CA THR A 45 0.10 36.60 17.61
C THR A 45 1.63 36.52 17.70
N VAL A 46 2.33 36.96 16.66
CA VAL A 46 3.80 36.83 16.53
C VAL A 46 4.48 38.14 16.12
N ALA A 47 3.88 39.31 16.39
CA ALA A 47 4.58 40.58 16.17
C ALA A 47 5.88 40.67 17.01
N PRO A 48 6.97 41.30 16.52
CA PRO A 48 7.10 42.06 15.27
C PRO A 48 7.50 41.21 14.05
N TRP A 49 7.35 39.89 14.08
CA TRP A 49 7.77 39.00 12.99
C TRP A 49 6.80 39.05 11.81
N ALA A 50 7.34 39.12 10.59
CA ALA A 50 6.58 38.97 9.36
C ALA A 50 6.59 37.51 8.90
N ALA A 51 5.42 37.00 8.53
CA ALA A 51 5.31 35.68 7.92
C ALA A 51 5.39 35.80 6.40
N TYR A 52 6.04 34.83 5.77
CA TYR A 52 6.00 34.63 4.33
C TYR A 52 5.95 33.13 4.05
N ASP A 53 5.28 32.74 2.98
CA ASP A 53 5.32 31.36 2.54
C ASP A 53 6.69 31.11 1.92
N ARG A 54 7.44 30.17 2.49
CA ARG A 54 8.79 29.83 2.01
C ARG A 54 8.74 29.02 0.72
N LYS A 55 7.55 28.57 0.29
CA LYS A 55 7.39 27.78 -0.92
C LYS A 55 7.03 28.69 -2.09
N GLU A 56 8.00 28.87 -2.99
CA GLU A 56 7.76 29.48 -4.28
C GLU A 56 7.26 28.39 -5.25
N GLY A 57 5.94 28.31 -5.45
CA GLY A 57 5.31 27.40 -6.42
C GLY A 57 4.00 26.78 -5.92
N PRO A 58 3.17 26.27 -6.83
CA PRO A 58 1.76 25.97 -6.53
C PRO A 58 1.53 24.67 -5.75
N ALA A 59 2.56 23.84 -5.48
CA ALA A 59 2.30 22.49 -5.02
C ALA A 59 3.34 21.86 -4.09
N TYR A 60 2.86 20.99 -3.21
CA TYR A 60 3.64 20.16 -2.29
C TYR A 60 3.76 18.75 -2.83
N ASN A 61 4.99 18.24 -2.94
CA ASN A 61 5.28 16.98 -3.62
C ASN A 61 5.08 15.79 -2.71
N PHE A 62 4.48 14.73 -3.26
CA PHE A 62 4.35 13.44 -2.61
C PHE A 62 5.74 12.88 -2.26
N TYR A 63 5.85 12.24 -1.10
CA TYR A 63 7.09 11.54 -0.73
C TYR A 63 6.87 10.21 -0.03
N GLY A 64 5.72 9.98 0.59
CA GLY A 64 5.57 8.87 1.51
C GLY A 64 4.15 8.45 1.69
N VAL A 65 3.97 7.25 2.24
CA VAL A 65 2.66 6.77 2.66
C VAL A 65 2.68 6.31 4.10
N ALA A 66 1.50 6.31 4.71
CA ALA A 66 1.22 5.59 5.95
C ALA A 66 -0.10 4.85 5.80
N PHE A 67 -0.31 3.84 6.65
CA PHE A 67 -1.58 3.14 6.76
C PHE A 67 -2.16 3.31 8.16
N SER A 68 -3.49 3.34 8.26
CA SER A 68 -4.19 3.32 9.55
C SER A 68 -5.33 2.30 9.57
N ASP A 69 -5.66 1.82 10.77
CA ASP A 69 -6.94 1.16 11.05
C ASP A 69 -7.99 2.24 11.35
N GLY A 70 -8.91 2.45 10.40
CA GLY A 70 -9.91 3.50 10.44
C GLY A 70 -9.47 4.88 9.88
N PRO A 71 -10.44 5.80 9.68
CA PRO A 71 -10.19 7.14 9.17
C PRO A 71 -9.47 8.05 10.19
N PRO A 72 -8.77 9.11 9.74
CA PRO A 72 -8.44 10.24 10.61
C PRO A 72 -9.72 10.86 11.21
N PRO A 73 -9.76 11.32 12.49
CA PRO A 73 -8.63 11.64 13.37
C PRO A 73 -8.19 10.53 14.35
N ASN A 74 -8.86 9.37 14.39
CA ASN A 74 -8.57 8.30 15.34
C ASN A 74 -7.40 7.40 14.89
N ARG A 75 -6.30 8.03 14.47
CA ARG A 75 -5.19 7.43 13.71
C ARG A 75 -4.45 6.35 14.51
N VAL A 76 -4.86 5.09 14.37
CA VAL A 76 -3.99 3.98 14.77
C VAL A 76 -3.06 3.69 13.58
N PHE A 77 -1.94 4.41 13.54
CA PHE A 77 -0.94 4.21 12.48
C PHE A 77 -0.33 2.83 12.58
N LEU A 78 -0.30 2.14 11.45
CA LEU A 78 0.23 0.81 11.33
C LEU A 78 1.73 0.86 11.03
N THR A 79 2.47 -0.05 11.62
CA THR A 79 3.88 -0.29 11.28
C THR A 79 3.99 -1.44 10.30
N PRO A 80 5.01 -1.47 9.43
CA PRO A 80 5.22 -2.60 8.54
C PRO A 80 5.48 -3.88 9.36
N SER A 81 4.94 -5.00 8.90
CA SER A 81 5.24 -6.32 9.47
C SER A 81 6.65 -6.79 9.10
N LYS A 82 7.20 -6.27 8.00
CA LYS A 82 8.56 -6.56 7.54
C LYS A 82 9.12 -5.40 6.72
N THR A 83 10.40 -5.13 6.91
CA THR A 83 11.19 -4.27 6.02
C THR A 83 12.28 -5.11 5.36
N VAL A 84 12.34 -5.06 4.03
CA VAL A 84 13.41 -5.66 3.23
C VAL A 84 14.28 -4.52 2.70
N GLN A 85 15.57 -4.56 3.01
CA GLN A 85 16.50 -3.53 2.58
C GLN A 85 17.81 -4.16 2.08
N SER A 86 18.28 -3.65 0.95
CA SER A 86 19.58 -3.93 0.35
C SER A 86 20.23 -2.61 -0.08
N LYS A 87 21.37 -2.68 -0.78
CA LYS A 87 22.02 -1.51 -1.37
C LYS A 87 21.12 -0.81 -2.39
N ASP A 88 20.36 -1.58 -3.17
CA ASP A 88 19.63 -1.08 -4.35
C ASP A 88 18.11 -1.10 -4.18
N ALA A 89 17.60 -1.67 -3.09
CA ALA A 89 16.16 -1.76 -2.84
C ALA A 89 15.82 -1.52 -1.36
N LYS A 90 14.70 -0.82 -1.13
CA LYS A 90 14.00 -0.80 0.16
C LYS A 90 12.52 -1.04 -0.11
N GLN A 91 11.94 -1.98 0.63
CA GLN A 91 10.51 -2.28 0.60
C GLN A 91 9.98 -2.49 2.02
N GLU A 92 8.83 -1.88 2.31
CA GLU A 92 8.06 -2.11 3.52
C GLU A 92 6.83 -2.96 3.19
N ILE A 93 6.55 -3.97 3.99
CA ILE A 93 5.43 -4.89 3.81
C ILE A 93 4.49 -4.73 4.98
N TYR A 94 3.21 -4.51 4.69
CA TYR A 94 2.12 -4.38 5.66
C TYR A 94 1.18 -5.57 5.50
N ASP A 95 1.06 -6.43 6.52
CA ASP A 95 0.18 -7.60 6.51
C ASP A 95 -1.04 -7.34 7.41
N PHE A 96 -2.11 -6.83 6.81
CA PHE A 96 -3.34 -6.44 7.51
C PHE A 96 -4.15 -7.65 7.95
N LYS A 97 -4.15 -8.71 7.13
CA LYS A 97 -4.86 -9.96 7.42
C LYS A 97 -4.36 -10.59 8.72
N SER A 98 -3.03 -10.70 8.88
CA SER A 98 -2.45 -11.28 10.10
C SER A 98 -2.72 -10.41 11.33
N ALA A 99 -2.74 -9.09 11.15
CA ALA A 99 -3.10 -8.12 12.19
C ALA A 99 -4.62 -8.04 12.45
N ARG A 100 -5.45 -8.76 11.67
CA ARG A 100 -6.93 -8.73 11.73
C ARG A 100 -7.53 -7.34 11.51
N ILE A 101 -6.87 -6.53 10.69
CA ILE A 101 -7.32 -5.18 10.33
C ILE A 101 -8.12 -5.27 9.05
N THR A 102 -9.35 -4.76 9.08
CA THR A 102 -10.28 -4.80 7.93
C THR A 102 -10.65 -3.43 7.39
N ASP A 103 -10.46 -2.35 8.18
CA ASP A 103 -10.76 -0.98 7.77
C ASP A 103 -9.46 -0.22 7.47
N VAL A 104 -8.76 -0.64 6.43
CA VAL A 104 -7.45 -0.07 6.08
C VAL A 104 -7.62 1.26 5.33
N TRP A 105 -6.96 2.30 5.83
CA TRP A 105 -6.87 3.60 5.19
C TRP A 105 -5.45 3.87 4.70
N LEU A 106 -5.33 4.37 3.47
CA LEU A 106 -4.09 4.90 2.91
C LEU A 106 -3.99 6.39 3.22
N LEU A 107 -2.82 6.84 3.67
CA LEU A 107 -2.47 8.25 3.79
C LEU A 107 -1.31 8.57 2.84
N CYS A 108 -1.51 9.53 1.95
CA CYS A 108 -0.48 10.10 1.09
C CYS A 108 0.14 11.32 1.79
N LEU A 109 1.47 11.29 1.96
CA LEU A 109 2.24 12.30 2.69
C LEU A 109 3.00 13.20 1.71
N TYR A 110 3.04 14.50 2.04
CA TYR A 110 3.58 15.54 1.18
C TYR A 110 4.68 16.34 1.89
N ARG A 111 5.76 16.67 1.17
CA ARG A 111 6.91 17.38 1.75
C ARG A 111 6.54 18.81 2.09
N ASP A 112 7.03 19.29 3.22
CA ASP A 112 6.97 20.69 3.68
C ASP A 112 5.57 21.17 4.08
N THR A 113 4.59 20.29 4.26
CA THR A 113 3.26 20.62 4.78
C THR A 113 2.81 19.60 5.82
N SER A 114 1.91 20.02 6.71
CA SER A 114 1.19 19.12 7.63
C SER A 114 -0.02 18.45 6.97
N ILE A 115 -0.34 18.81 5.72
CA ILE A 115 -1.48 18.26 4.99
C ILE A 115 -1.12 16.88 4.41
N ALA A 116 -2.01 15.92 4.63
CA ALA A 116 -2.00 14.60 4.01
C ALA A 116 -3.36 14.33 3.38
N LEU A 117 -3.39 13.56 2.29
CA LEU A 117 -4.63 13.04 1.74
C LEU A 117 -4.87 11.64 2.29
N SER A 118 -6.11 11.30 2.63
CA SER A 118 -6.45 9.97 3.12
C SER A 118 -7.66 9.41 2.41
N LYS A 119 -7.63 8.12 2.10
CA LYS A 119 -8.80 7.39 1.59
C LYS A 119 -8.82 5.97 2.15
N LYS A 120 -10.02 5.42 2.29
CA LYS A 120 -10.19 3.98 2.53
C LYS A 120 -9.69 3.20 1.32
N ILE A 121 -9.05 2.06 1.57
CA ILE A 121 -8.66 1.13 0.52
C ILE A 121 -9.83 0.16 0.31
N GLU A 122 -10.42 0.24 -0.88
CA GLU A 122 -11.52 -0.64 -1.29
C GLU A 122 -11.20 -1.30 -2.64
N PRO A 123 -11.47 -2.61 -2.81
CA PRO A 123 -11.95 -3.54 -1.78
C PRO A 123 -10.91 -3.77 -0.67
N ALA A 124 -11.32 -4.42 0.42
CA ALA A 124 -10.42 -4.72 1.53
C ALA A 124 -9.18 -5.51 1.04
N VAL A 125 -8.00 -5.09 1.47
CA VAL A 125 -6.71 -5.68 1.09
C VAL A 125 -6.12 -6.50 2.22
N ALA A 126 -5.50 -7.62 1.89
CA ALA A 126 -4.80 -8.46 2.86
C ALA A 126 -3.41 -7.93 3.16
N ARG A 127 -2.74 -7.36 2.14
CA ARG A 127 -1.36 -6.90 2.23
C ARG A 127 -1.09 -5.72 1.31
N CYS A 128 -0.20 -4.82 1.73
CA CYS A 128 0.42 -3.84 0.84
C CYS A 128 1.96 -3.93 0.90
N ARG A 129 2.61 -3.64 -0.22
CA ARG A 129 4.05 -3.51 -0.40
C ARG A 129 4.37 -2.09 -0.86
N VAL A 130 5.15 -1.38 -0.07
CA VAL A 130 5.60 -0.02 -0.36
C VAL A 130 7.07 -0.09 -0.77
N SER A 131 7.35 0.21 -2.03
CA SER A 131 8.71 0.22 -2.57
C SER A 131 9.24 1.64 -2.65
N TYR A 132 10.50 1.85 -2.26
CA TYR A 132 11.13 3.17 -2.22
C TYR A 132 12.12 3.36 -3.37
N ASP A 133 12.28 4.62 -3.80
CA ASP A 133 13.17 4.99 -4.90
C ASP A 133 14.64 5.12 -4.41
N SER A 134 15.52 4.26 -4.93
CA SER A 134 16.95 4.28 -4.63
C SER A 134 17.65 5.56 -5.07
N SER A 135 17.19 6.22 -6.14
CA SER A 135 17.75 7.50 -6.61
C SER A 135 17.58 8.62 -5.58
N THR A 136 16.57 8.50 -4.72
CA THR A 136 16.28 9.44 -3.63
C THR A 136 16.88 8.98 -2.30
N GLN A 137 17.81 8.03 -2.30
CA GLN A 137 18.33 7.37 -1.11
C GLN A 137 17.20 6.74 -0.27
N PHE A 138 16.19 6.16 -0.94
CA PHE A 138 15.00 5.56 -0.33
C PHE A 138 14.16 6.52 0.53
N ARG A 139 14.22 7.83 0.27
CA ARG A 139 13.45 8.87 0.97
C ARG A 139 12.09 9.16 0.34
N THR A 140 11.83 8.60 -0.84
CA THR A 140 10.58 8.77 -1.59
C THR A 140 9.99 7.41 -1.94
N VAL A 141 8.68 7.26 -1.75
CA VAL A 141 7.92 6.09 -2.21
C VAL A 141 7.84 6.12 -3.74
N LYS A 142 8.17 4.99 -4.36
CA LYS A 142 8.12 4.77 -5.81
C LYS A 142 6.85 4.04 -6.23
N MET A 143 6.36 3.11 -5.42
CA MET A 143 5.25 2.21 -5.79
C MET A 143 4.55 1.66 -4.56
N ILE A 144 3.24 1.48 -4.66
CA ILE A 144 2.38 0.92 -3.61
C ILE A 144 1.53 -0.17 -4.26
N ASP A 145 1.83 -1.44 -3.98
CA ASP A 145 1.06 -2.56 -4.53
C ASP A 145 0.33 -3.29 -3.43
N CYS A 146 -0.97 -3.55 -3.60
CA CYS A 146 -1.79 -4.22 -2.61
C CYS A 146 -2.49 -5.45 -3.19
N ASP A 147 -2.56 -6.53 -2.39
CA ASP A 147 -3.21 -7.81 -2.70
C ASP A 147 -4.22 -8.23 -1.62
#